data_AF-A0A2D7W5F1-F1
#
_entry.id   AF-A0A2D7W5F1-F1
#
_cell.length_a   1.000
_cell.length_b   1.000
_cell.length_c   1.000
_cell.angle_alpha   90.00
_cell.angle_beta   90.00
_cell.angle_gamma   90.00
#
_symmetry.space_group_name_H-M   'P 1'
#
loop_
_entity.id
_entity.type
_entity.pdbx_description
1 polymer ?
#
loop_
_entity_poly.entity_id
_entity_poly.type
_entity_poly.pdbx_seq_one_letter_code
_entity_poly.pdbx_strand_id
1 'polypeptide(L)'
;MNAVLVNNSEIIESYKKRKSISCSLRINFNIGHLWEFISSPGYLEKCHPFCKTNNVIDWDDKKHMDKIVYVNGIEYIRDFIDWNPKKGYSLIIGKKGGRQSYVSWEIKEITSNRTEIKITVYPHEIENMGKFKKFLTFNFYVVPKLKFYLNCVLKGIDYYLKNNEEVPRNHFGKHSWFS
;
A
#
# COMPACT_ATOMS: atom_id res chain seq x y z
N MET A 1 13.25 24.76 -8.74
CA MET A 1 12.43 23.73 -8.05
C MET A 1 11.34 23.32 -9.04
N ASN A 2 11.31 22.06 -9.49
CA ASN A 2 10.46 21.64 -10.64
C ASN A 2 8.96 21.71 -10.31
N ALA A 3 8.14 22.23 -11.23
CA ALA A 3 6.69 22.36 -11.08
C ALA A 3 5.97 21.02 -10.76
N VAL A 4 6.52 19.88 -11.22
CA VAL A 4 6.02 18.53 -10.90
C VAL A 4 6.20 18.19 -9.42
N LEU A 5 7.34 18.56 -8.82
CA LEU A 5 7.62 18.31 -7.39
C LEU A 5 6.76 19.19 -6.49
N VAL A 6 6.51 20.44 -6.89
CA VAL A 6 5.60 21.36 -6.20
C VAL A 6 4.17 20.79 -6.21
N ASN A 7 3.71 20.33 -7.38
CA ASN A 7 2.37 19.73 -7.52
C ASN A 7 2.19 18.45 -6.67
N ASN A 8 3.18 17.54 -6.65
CA ASN A 8 3.09 16.33 -5.82
C ASN A 8 3.01 16.66 -4.32
N SER A 9 3.76 17.67 -3.86
CA SER A 9 3.76 18.07 -2.45
C SER A 9 2.38 18.59 -2.00
N GLU A 10 1.73 19.43 -2.79
CA GLU A 10 0.39 19.95 -2.50
C GLU A 10 -0.67 18.85 -2.50
N ILE A 11 -0.59 17.93 -3.47
CA ILE A 11 -1.48 16.77 -3.54
C ILE A 11 -1.34 15.92 -2.27
N ILE A 12 -0.10 15.58 -1.88
CA ILE A 12 0.17 14.78 -0.67
C ILE A 12 -0.41 15.45 0.57
N GLU A 13 -0.15 16.76 0.75
CA GLU A 13 -0.66 17.51 1.90
C GLU A 13 -2.20 17.55 1.93
N SER A 14 -2.86 17.59 0.77
CA SER A 14 -4.33 17.50 0.70
C SER A 14 -4.87 16.16 1.22
N TYR A 15 -4.21 15.04 0.91
CA TYR A 15 -4.59 13.72 1.41
C TYR A 15 -4.29 13.58 2.90
N LYS A 16 -3.17 14.13 3.38
CA LYS A 16 -2.73 14.02 4.77
C LYS A 16 -3.66 14.71 5.78
N LYS A 17 -4.54 15.62 5.32
CA LYS A 17 -5.62 16.20 6.15
C LYS A 17 -6.70 15.18 6.53
N ARG A 18 -6.78 14.04 5.84
CA ARG A 18 -7.77 12.99 6.12
C ARG A 18 -7.32 12.10 7.27
N LYS A 19 -8.28 11.43 7.92
CA LYS A 19 -7.97 10.39 8.91
C LYS A 19 -7.22 9.24 8.24
N SER A 20 -6.10 8.85 8.81
CA SER A 20 -5.28 7.74 8.32
C SER A 20 -5.40 6.48 9.16
N ILE A 21 -5.02 5.36 8.58
CA ILE A 21 -4.89 4.06 9.24
C ILE A 21 -3.49 3.54 8.93
N SER A 22 -2.77 3.07 9.96
CA SER A 22 -1.42 2.56 9.81
C SER A 22 -1.25 1.19 10.46
N CYS A 23 -0.43 0.35 9.84
CA CYS A 23 0.07 -0.91 10.39
C CYS A 23 1.58 -0.99 10.11
N SER A 24 2.33 -1.63 11.01
CA SER A 24 3.75 -1.91 10.82
C SER A 24 4.09 -3.34 11.20
N LEU A 25 5.19 -3.83 10.64
CA LEU A 25 5.76 -5.15 10.95
C LEU A 25 7.29 -5.04 10.97
N ARG A 26 7.91 -5.72 11.92
CA ARG A 26 9.37 -5.89 11.95
C ARG A 26 9.72 -7.20 11.27
N ILE A 27 10.58 -7.14 10.26
CA ILE A 27 10.98 -8.26 9.44
C ILE A 27 12.49 -8.49 9.64
N ASN A 28 12.92 -9.75 9.72
CA ASN A 28 14.31 -10.15 9.94
C ASN A 28 15.13 -10.16 8.64
N PHE A 29 15.08 -9.05 7.90
CA PHE A 29 15.89 -8.80 6.72
C PHE A 29 16.51 -7.41 6.78
N ASN A 30 17.67 -7.25 6.15
CA ASN A 30 18.30 -5.94 6.01
C ASN A 30 17.48 -5.02 5.09
N ILE A 31 17.66 -3.72 5.25
CA ILE A 31 16.85 -2.71 4.55
C ILE A 31 17.04 -2.73 3.03
N GLY A 32 18.23 -3.12 2.56
CA GLY A 32 18.54 -3.23 1.14
C GLY A 32 17.72 -4.34 0.48
N HIS A 33 17.72 -5.53 1.06
CA HIS A 33 16.95 -6.67 0.56
C HIS A 33 15.45 -6.41 0.60
N LEU A 34 14.94 -5.80 1.68
CA LEU A 34 13.53 -5.41 1.73
C LEU A 34 13.19 -4.38 0.66
N TRP A 35 14.02 -3.34 0.50
CA TRP A 35 13.83 -2.30 -0.51
C TRP A 35 13.79 -2.90 -1.91
N GLU A 36 14.80 -3.69 -2.28
CA GLU A 36 14.88 -4.37 -3.58
C GLU A 36 13.60 -5.15 -3.88
N PHE A 37 13.08 -5.88 -2.89
CA PHE A 37 11.84 -6.62 -3.06
C PHE A 37 10.62 -5.71 -3.28
N ILE A 38 10.33 -4.78 -2.37
CA ILE A 38 9.11 -3.96 -2.45
C ILE A 38 9.16 -2.88 -3.56
N SER A 39 10.34 -2.61 -4.09
CA SER A 39 10.55 -1.70 -5.23
C SER A 39 10.62 -2.42 -6.58
N SER A 40 10.54 -3.75 -6.59
CA SER A 40 10.57 -4.52 -7.83
C SER A 40 9.23 -4.48 -8.58
N PRO A 41 9.24 -4.42 -9.93
CA PRO A 41 8.02 -4.43 -10.72
C PRO A 41 7.23 -5.72 -10.50
N GLY A 42 5.91 -5.61 -10.30
CA GLY A 42 5.02 -6.78 -10.18
C GLY A 42 5.12 -7.54 -8.85
N TYR A 43 5.91 -7.08 -7.87
CA TYR A 43 6.19 -7.82 -6.62
C TYR A 43 4.93 -8.23 -5.83
N LEU A 44 3.83 -7.50 -6.01
CA LEU A 44 2.58 -7.81 -5.32
C LEU A 44 2.00 -9.17 -5.70
N GLU A 45 2.21 -9.67 -6.92
CA GLU A 45 1.70 -11.00 -7.30
C GLU A 45 2.26 -12.09 -6.39
N LYS A 46 3.52 -11.89 -5.96
CA LYS A 46 4.28 -12.84 -5.14
C LYS A 46 3.89 -12.79 -3.67
N CYS A 47 3.66 -11.60 -3.11
CA CYS A 47 3.47 -11.46 -1.66
C CYS A 47 2.06 -11.04 -1.24
N HIS A 48 1.24 -10.47 -2.11
CA HIS A 48 -0.03 -9.89 -1.70
C HIS A 48 -1.15 -10.95 -1.78
N PRO A 49 -1.74 -11.38 -0.64
CA PRO A 49 -2.69 -12.51 -0.61
C PRO A 49 -4.03 -12.24 -1.31
N PHE A 50 -4.28 -11.00 -1.70
CA PHE A 50 -5.51 -10.56 -2.38
C PHE A 50 -5.25 -10.06 -3.80
N CYS A 51 -3.99 -10.00 -4.23
CA CYS A 51 -3.64 -9.69 -5.60
C CYS A 51 -3.86 -10.94 -6.46
N LYS A 52 -4.50 -10.77 -7.61
CA LYS A 52 -4.58 -11.77 -8.66
C LYS A 52 -3.46 -11.54 -9.69
N THR A 53 -3.33 -10.30 -10.15
CA THR A 53 -2.25 -9.86 -11.05
C THR A 53 -1.78 -8.43 -10.69
N ASN A 54 -0.52 -8.11 -10.96
CA ASN A 54 0.10 -6.80 -10.84
C ASN A 54 0.85 -6.47 -12.13
N ASN A 55 0.14 -5.82 -13.05
CA ASN A 55 0.65 -5.50 -14.39
C ASN A 55 1.36 -4.15 -14.37
N VAL A 56 2.64 -4.11 -14.72
CA VAL A 56 3.40 -2.88 -14.90
C VAL A 56 2.82 -2.07 -16.05
N ILE A 57 2.65 -0.76 -15.84
CA ILE A 57 2.27 0.21 -16.88
C ILE A 57 3.49 1.03 -17.30
N ASP A 58 4.27 1.49 -16.32
CA ASP A 58 5.48 2.29 -16.49
C ASP A 58 6.43 2.01 -15.33
N TRP A 59 7.72 1.80 -15.58
CA TRP A 59 8.68 1.44 -14.53
C TRP A 59 10.10 1.86 -14.94
N ASP A 60 10.34 3.16 -14.87
CA ASP A 60 11.65 3.77 -15.13
C ASP A 60 12.12 4.61 -13.92
N ASP A 61 13.33 5.14 -13.98
CA ASP A 61 13.93 5.92 -12.88
C ASP A 61 13.13 7.16 -12.47
N LYS A 62 12.23 7.66 -13.33
CA LYS A 62 11.48 8.90 -13.13
C LYS A 62 10.01 8.65 -12.80
N LYS A 63 9.46 7.50 -13.20
CA LYS A 63 8.04 7.20 -13.13
C LYS A 63 7.80 5.72 -12.89
N HIS A 64 6.96 5.45 -11.90
CA HIS A 64 6.53 4.10 -11.56
C HIS A 64 5.00 4.08 -11.52
N MET A 65 4.40 3.19 -12.30
CA MET A 65 2.96 3.04 -12.42
C MET A 65 2.62 1.59 -12.73
N ASP A 66 1.59 1.08 -12.08
CA ASP A 66 1.10 -0.26 -12.37
C ASP A 66 -0.41 -0.40 -12.13
N LYS A 67 -0.93 -1.57 -12.45
CA LYS A 67 -2.31 -1.98 -12.19
C LYS A 67 -2.32 -3.21 -11.30
N ILE A 68 -3.00 -3.11 -10.17
CA ILE A 68 -3.35 -4.27 -9.36
C ILE A 68 -4.78 -4.73 -9.71
N VAL A 69 -4.93 -6.02 -9.97
CA VAL A 69 -6.23 -6.70 -10.07
C VAL A 69 -6.37 -7.58 -8.84
N TYR A 70 -7.44 -7.38 -8.07
CA TYR A 70 -7.74 -8.18 -6.89
C TYR A 70 -8.41 -9.51 -7.25
N VAL A 71 -8.42 -10.45 -6.31
CA VAL A 71 -9.03 -11.79 -6.49
C VAL A 71 -10.51 -11.68 -6.91
N ASN A 72 -11.25 -10.72 -6.36
CA ASN A 72 -12.64 -10.46 -6.73
C ASN A 72 -12.85 -9.65 -8.03
N GLY A 73 -11.78 -9.39 -8.79
CA GLY A 73 -11.83 -8.67 -10.07
C GLY A 73 -11.83 -7.15 -9.98
N ILE A 74 -11.77 -6.55 -8.79
CA ILE A 74 -11.57 -5.10 -8.66
C ILE A 74 -10.20 -4.73 -9.24
N GLU A 75 -10.16 -3.71 -10.08
CA GLU A 75 -8.92 -3.18 -10.64
C GLU A 75 -8.62 -1.79 -10.10
N TYR A 76 -7.40 -1.56 -9.61
CA TYR A 76 -6.88 -0.23 -9.27
C TYR A 76 -5.58 0.08 -10.00
N ILE A 77 -5.43 1.34 -10.39
CA ILE A 77 -4.17 1.90 -10.87
C ILE A 77 -3.40 2.43 -9.65
N ARG A 78 -2.10 2.17 -9.61
CA ARG A 78 -1.17 2.74 -8.63
C ARG A 78 -0.21 3.67 -9.34
N ASP A 79 -0.21 4.94 -8.95
CA ASP A 79 0.68 5.97 -9.46
C ASP A 79 1.61 6.43 -8.33
N PHE A 80 2.91 6.18 -8.47
CA PHE A 80 3.89 6.44 -7.43
C PHE A 80 4.38 7.88 -7.55
N ILE A 81 4.16 8.66 -6.50
CA ILE A 81 4.36 10.11 -6.51
C ILE A 81 5.56 10.57 -5.67
N ASP A 82 6.13 9.67 -4.88
CA ASP A 82 7.35 9.87 -4.10
C ASP A 82 8.11 8.54 -4.02
N TRP A 83 9.42 8.58 -4.22
CA TRP A 83 10.26 7.39 -4.32
C TRP A 83 11.62 7.66 -3.68
N ASN A 84 11.83 7.10 -2.49
CA ASN A 84 13.02 7.35 -1.68
C ASN A 84 13.74 6.04 -1.39
N PRO A 85 14.80 5.71 -2.16
CA PRO A 85 15.54 4.46 -1.97
C PRO A 85 15.92 4.21 -0.51
N LYS A 86 15.62 3.00 -0.03
CA LYS A 86 15.85 2.54 1.35
C LYS A 86 15.15 3.39 2.44
N LYS A 87 14.19 4.24 2.09
CA LYS A 87 13.32 4.96 3.04
C LYS A 87 11.85 4.65 2.81
N GLY A 88 11.47 4.34 1.57
CA GLY A 88 10.10 3.98 1.20
C GLY A 88 9.63 4.73 -0.04
N TYR A 89 8.32 4.69 -0.28
CA TYR A 89 7.67 5.39 -1.38
C TYR A 89 6.24 5.74 -0.99
N SER A 90 5.60 6.61 -1.77
CA SER A 90 4.18 6.85 -1.66
C SER A 90 3.49 6.81 -3.01
N LEU A 91 2.21 6.46 -2.99
CA LEU A 91 1.42 6.29 -4.20
C LEU A 91 -0.01 6.75 -4.01
N ILE A 92 -0.63 7.09 -5.13
CA ILE A 92 -2.07 7.29 -5.26
C ILE A 92 -2.65 6.00 -5.86
N ILE A 93 -3.74 5.51 -5.27
CA ILE A 93 -4.39 4.27 -5.70
C ILE A 93 -5.91 4.38 -5.75
N GLY A 94 -6.49 3.86 -6.81
CA GLY A 94 -7.94 3.79 -6.99
C GLY A 94 -8.36 3.34 -8.38
N LYS A 95 -9.67 3.34 -8.64
CA LYS A 95 -10.22 3.03 -9.97
C LYS A 95 -9.82 4.13 -10.95
N LYS A 96 -9.64 3.78 -12.23
CA LYS A 96 -9.47 4.79 -13.30
C LYS A 96 -10.66 5.75 -13.30
N GLY A 97 -10.40 7.05 -13.17
CA GLY A 97 -11.43 8.11 -13.09
C GLY A 97 -12.29 8.09 -11.82
N GLY A 98 -11.98 7.22 -10.84
CA GLY A 98 -12.72 7.09 -9.60
C GLY A 98 -12.01 7.76 -8.41
N ARG A 99 -12.60 7.58 -7.22
CA ARG A 99 -12.02 8.05 -5.97
C ARG A 99 -10.67 7.38 -5.71
N GLN A 100 -9.73 8.19 -5.22
CA GLN A 100 -8.37 7.79 -4.95
C GLN A 100 -8.06 7.83 -3.46
N SER A 101 -7.19 6.93 -3.02
CA SER A 101 -6.58 6.92 -1.70
C SER A 101 -5.09 7.20 -1.84
N TYR A 102 -4.50 7.79 -0.82
CA TYR A 102 -3.05 7.96 -0.74
C TYR A 102 -2.48 6.91 0.21
N VAL A 103 -1.37 6.29 -0.18
CA VAL A 103 -0.70 5.24 0.60
C VAL A 103 0.77 5.56 0.71
N SER A 104 1.25 5.66 1.94
CA SER A 104 2.67 5.83 2.26
C SER A 104 3.25 4.53 2.76
N TRP A 105 4.38 4.14 2.19
CA TRP A 105 5.21 3.02 2.63
C TRP A 105 6.49 3.60 3.21
N GLU A 106 6.81 3.24 4.44
CA GLU A 106 8.01 3.69 5.15
C GLU A 106 8.80 2.45 5.57
N ILE A 107 10.10 2.44 5.32
CA ILE A 107 11.01 1.41 5.82
C ILE A 107 12.11 2.05 6.66
N LYS A 108 12.43 1.42 7.79
CA LYS A 108 13.42 1.91 8.74
C LYS A 108 14.30 0.77 9.22
N GLU A 109 15.61 0.95 9.10
CA GLU A 109 16.59 0.03 9.65
C GLU A 109 16.54 0.07 11.18
N ILE A 110 16.43 -1.10 11.81
CA ILE A 110 16.45 -1.26 13.28
C ILE A 110 17.82 -1.80 13.69
N THR A 111 18.31 -2.81 12.98
CA THR A 111 19.66 -3.38 13.05
C THR A 111 20.09 -3.79 11.65
N SER A 112 21.37 -4.16 11.46
CA SER A 112 21.92 -4.59 10.17
C SER A 112 21.15 -5.74 9.49
N ASN A 113 20.39 -6.53 10.25
CA ASN A 113 19.59 -7.67 9.77
C ASN A 113 18.08 -7.54 10.07
N ARG A 114 17.61 -6.37 10.53
CA ARG A 114 16.21 -6.18 10.90
C ARG A 114 15.69 -4.83 10.45
N THR A 115 14.56 -4.86 9.75
CA THR A 115 13.91 -3.67 9.20
C THR A 115 12.47 -3.60 9.67
N GLU A 116 12.01 -2.41 10.01
CA GLU A 116 10.59 -2.12 10.21
C GLU A 116 10.00 -1.60 8.91
N ILE A 117 8.86 -2.17 8.49
CA ILE A 117 8.04 -1.67 7.39
C ILE A 117 6.73 -1.17 7.95
N LYS A 118 6.26 -0.02 7.48
CA LYS A 118 5.01 0.61 7.89
C LYS A 118 4.24 1.05 6.66
N ILE A 119 2.96 0.71 6.62
CA ILE A 119 2.02 1.16 5.60
C ILE A 119 1.01 2.08 6.27
N THR A 120 0.83 3.28 5.72
CA THR A 120 -0.18 4.25 6.15
C THR A 120 -1.11 4.56 4.99
N VAL A 121 -2.41 4.31 5.17
CA VAL A 121 -3.46 4.58 4.19
C VAL A 121 -4.27 5.79 4.62
N TYR A 122 -4.43 6.73 3.70
CA TYR A 122 -5.35 7.86 3.78
C TYR A 122 -6.50 7.57 2.81
N PRO A 123 -7.57 6.89 3.26
CA PRO A 123 -8.64 6.44 2.39
C PRO A 123 -9.36 7.64 1.74
N HIS A 124 -10.03 7.37 0.63
CA HIS A 124 -11.01 8.30 0.08
C HIS A 124 -12.12 8.59 1.10
N GLU A 125 -12.71 9.79 1.01
CA GLU A 125 -13.75 10.18 1.94
C GLU A 125 -15.04 9.39 1.77
N ILE A 126 -15.67 9.08 2.90
CA ILE A 126 -17.05 8.62 2.95
C ILE A 126 -17.93 9.85 2.79
N GLU A 127 -18.53 9.99 1.62
CA GLU A 127 -19.52 11.02 1.32
C GLU A 127 -20.93 10.58 1.75
N ASN A 128 -21.86 11.53 1.79
CA ASN A 128 -23.30 11.28 1.96
C ASN A 128 -23.69 10.61 3.30
N MET A 129 -23.01 10.96 4.39
CA MET A 129 -23.38 10.54 5.76
C MET A 129 -23.26 11.70 6.76
N GLY A 130 -24.21 11.78 7.71
CA GLY A 130 -24.11 12.71 8.84
C GLY A 130 -22.91 12.42 9.75
N LYS A 131 -22.42 13.44 10.47
CA LYS A 131 -21.15 13.38 11.24
C LYS A 131 -21.04 12.17 12.17
N PHE A 132 -22.08 11.87 12.94
CA PHE A 132 -22.10 10.74 13.87
C PHE A 132 -22.04 9.38 13.16
N LYS A 133 -22.84 9.18 12.10
CA LYS A 133 -22.81 7.96 11.29
C LYS A 133 -21.46 7.78 10.57
N LYS A 134 -20.87 8.87 10.06
CA LYS A 134 -19.52 8.87 9.45
C LYS A 134 -18.47 8.45 10.49
N PHE A 135 -18.55 8.97 11.72
CA PHE A 135 -17.67 8.58 12.81
C PHE A 135 -17.80 7.09 13.15
N LEU A 136 -19.02 6.58 13.37
CA LEU A 136 -19.25 5.17 13.69
C LEU A 136 -18.75 4.26 12.56
N THR A 137 -19.13 4.54 11.32
CA THR A 137 -18.73 3.76 10.14
C THR A 137 -17.22 3.74 9.99
N PHE A 138 -16.56 4.89 10.14
CA PHE A 138 -15.10 4.94 10.03
C PHE A 138 -14.42 4.09 11.11
N ASN A 139 -14.76 4.29 12.38
CA ASN A 139 -14.05 3.64 13.48
C ASN A 139 -14.37 2.15 13.65
N PHE A 140 -15.61 1.73 13.40
CA PHE A 140 -16.05 0.36 13.67
C PHE A 140 -16.15 -0.54 12.44
N TYR A 141 -16.15 0.03 11.23
CA TYR A 141 -16.19 -0.75 9.99
C TYR A 141 -14.93 -0.55 9.14
N VAL A 142 -14.54 0.69 8.85
CA VAL A 142 -13.39 0.96 7.96
C VAL A 142 -12.05 0.64 8.62
N VAL A 143 -11.82 1.13 9.83
CA VAL A 143 -10.55 0.93 10.55
C VAL A 143 -10.25 -0.56 10.79
N PRO A 144 -11.17 -1.40 11.30
CA PRO A 144 -10.88 -2.81 11.54
C PRO A 144 -10.57 -3.57 10.25
N LYS A 145 -11.36 -3.34 9.18
CA LYS A 145 -11.15 -3.98 7.89
C LYS A 145 -9.83 -3.57 7.24
N LEU A 146 -9.51 -2.27 7.22
CA LEU A 146 -8.23 -1.80 6.70
C LEU A 146 -7.04 -2.33 7.51
N LYS A 147 -7.13 -2.36 8.84
CA LYS A 147 -6.06 -2.95 9.65
C LYS A 147 -5.85 -4.43 9.34
N PHE A 148 -6.94 -5.19 9.22
CA PHE A 148 -6.86 -6.60 8.82
C PHE A 148 -6.22 -6.77 7.44
N TYR A 149 -6.65 -5.99 6.44
CA TYR A 149 -6.06 -5.95 5.10
C TYR A 149 -4.56 -5.67 5.14
N LEU A 150 -4.14 -4.57 5.79
CA LEU A 150 -2.75 -4.15 5.84
C LEU A 150 -1.87 -5.18 6.56
N ASN A 151 -2.37 -5.79 7.63
CA ASN A 151 -1.67 -6.88 8.31
C ASN A 151 -1.47 -8.09 7.39
N CYS A 152 -2.45 -8.44 6.56
CA CYS A 152 -2.30 -9.53 5.58
C CYS A 152 -1.24 -9.21 4.52
N VAL A 153 -1.18 -7.97 4.04
CA VAL A 153 -0.14 -7.51 3.09
C VAL A 153 1.25 -7.60 3.72
N LEU A 154 1.41 -7.05 4.93
CA LEU A 154 2.68 -7.06 5.67
C LEU A 154 3.17 -8.49 5.94
N LYS A 155 2.27 -9.38 6.40
CA LYS A 155 2.58 -10.79 6.62
C LYS A 155 2.96 -11.52 5.33
N GLY A 156 2.35 -11.15 4.21
CA GLY A 156 2.68 -11.72 2.91
C GLY A 156 4.08 -11.37 2.44
N ILE A 157 4.52 -10.13 2.69
CA ILE A 157 5.91 -9.72 2.42
C ILE A 157 6.88 -10.54 3.28
N ASP A 158 6.62 -10.63 4.59
CA ASP A 158 7.45 -11.41 5.51
C ASP A 158 7.50 -12.90 5.14
N TYR A 159 6.37 -13.49 4.73
CA TYR A 159 6.28 -14.86 4.24
C TYR A 159 7.13 -15.06 2.97
N TYR A 160 6.96 -14.22 1.96
CA TYR A 160 7.71 -14.35 0.71
C TYR A 160 9.22 -14.25 0.97
N LEU A 161 9.65 -13.25 1.75
CA LEU A 161 11.07 -13.07 2.04
C LEU A 161 11.68 -14.28 2.79
N LYS A 162 10.93 -14.90 3.71
CA LYS A 162 11.39 -16.06 4.49
C LYS A 162 11.46 -17.35 3.69
N ASN A 163 10.48 -17.59 2.83
CA ASN A 163 10.31 -18.89 2.17
C ASN A 163 10.74 -18.86 0.70
N ASN A 164 10.84 -17.67 0.10
CA ASN A 164 11.03 -17.47 -1.34
C ASN A 164 9.96 -18.16 -2.20
N GLU A 165 8.73 -18.25 -1.67
CA GLU A 165 7.56 -18.88 -2.29
C GLU A 165 6.42 -17.87 -2.40
N GLU A 166 5.66 -17.95 -3.49
CA GLU A 166 4.48 -17.10 -3.68
C GLU A 166 3.44 -17.36 -2.58
N VAL A 167 2.91 -16.28 -2.01
CA VAL A 167 1.90 -16.33 -0.95
C VAL A 167 0.58 -16.85 -1.53
N PRO A 168 0.02 -17.96 -1.01
CA PRO A 168 -1.27 -18.44 -1.45
C PRO A 168 -2.38 -17.38 -1.30
N ARG A 169 -3.35 -17.39 -2.21
CA ARG A 169 -4.47 -16.43 -2.15
C ARG A 169 -5.28 -16.66 -0.87
N ASN A 170 -5.59 -15.58 -0.15
CA ASN A 170 -6.26 -15.60 1.15
C ASN A 170 -5.53 -16.37 2.26
N HIS A 171 -4.20 -16.55 2.18
CA HIS A 171 -3.42 -17.33 3.14
C HIS A 171 -3.62 -16.91 4.61
N PHE A 172 -3.82 -15.61 4.86
CA PHE A 172 -4.05 -15.06 6.21
C PHE A 172 -5.53 -14.77 6.53
N GLY A 173 -6.44 -15.35 5.74
CA GLY A 173 -7.89 -15.14 5.82
C GLY A 173 -8.45 -14.38 4.61
N LYS A 174 -9.76 -14.49 4.40
CA LYS A 174 -10.47 -13.77 3.32
C LYS A 174 -10.77 -12.33 3.72
N HIS A 175 -10.76 -11.42 2.75
CA HIS A 175 -11.10 -10.03 2.97
C HIS A 175 -12.31 -9.60 2.12
N SER A 176 -13.43 -9.25 2.75
CA SER A 176 -14.71 -8.99 2.06
C SER A 176 -14.70 -7.92 0.96
N TRP A 177 -13.67 -7.06 0.92
CA TRP A 177 -13.55 -6.04 -0.13
C TRP A 177 -12.71 -6.47 -1.34
N PHE A 178 -11.88 -7.52 -1.21
CA PHE A 178 -10.84 -7.86 -2.19
C PHE A 178 -10.73 -9.35 -2.52
N SER A 179 -11.48 -10.18 -1.79
CA SER A 179 -11.52 -11.65 -1.91
C SER A 179 -12.93 -12.15 -2.22
#